data_AF-A0A822HDB9-F1
#
_entry.id   AF-A0A822HDB9-F1
#
_cell.length_a   1.000
_cell.length_b   1.000
_cell.length_c   1.000
_cell.angle_alpha   90.00
_cell.angle_beta   90.00
_cell.angle_gamma   90.00
#
_symmetry.space_group_name_H-M   'P 1'
#
loop_
_entity.id
_entity.type
_entity.pdbx_description
1 polymer ?
#
loop_
_entity_poly.entity_id
_entity_poly.type
_entity_poly.pdbx_seq_one_letter_code
_entity_poly.pdbx_strand_id
1 'polypeptide(L)'
;MEEALAQQALESTKHRIRRQSRRMSIMLRRTSVVSIKSVASELNSETGYDLGLIEEVEEKPLISMPFIFKILRLNSPEWFYLLLGAISSLALGGVMPAFSLVFSEVFGALAETDLNKQEAQIRTLTYVMFLVGLAGAISQIISSVTLAKAGEELTM
;
A
#
# COMPACT_ATOMS: atom_id res chain seq x y z
N MET A 1 13.87 -31.79 38.34
CA MET A 1 13.30 -32.81 37.42
C MET A 1 12.23 -32.19 36.52
N GLU A 2 11.36 -31.31 37.04
CA GLU A 2 10.34 -30.60 36.26
C GLU A 2 10.88 -29.62 35.21
N GLU A 3 11.99 -28.91 35.49
CA GLU A 3 12.58 -27.96 34.52
C GLU A 3 13.15 -28.65 33.28
N ALA A 4 13.71 -29.85 33.42
CA ALA A 4 14.23 -30.65 32.30
C ALA A 4 13.08 -31.16 31.41
N LEU A 5 11.94 -31.53 32.00
CA LEU A 5 10.72 -31.90 31.28
C LEU A 5 10.12 -30.71 30.53
N ALA A 6 10.12 -29.52 31.14
CA ALA A 6 9.64 -28.29 30.50
C ALA A 6 10.51 -27.88 29.30
N GLN A 7 11.83 -28.03 29.41
CA GLN A 7 12.75 -27.77 28.29
C GLN A 7 12.58 -28.78 27.15
N GLN A 8 12.39 -30.07 27.46
CA GLN A 8 12.14 -31.09 26.45
C GLN A 8 10.80 -30.89 25.74
N ALA A 9 9.75 -30.49 26.47
CA ALA A 9 8.46 -30.12 25.89
C ALA A 9 8.58 -28.88 24.98
N LEU A 10 9.37 -27.88 25.38
CA LEU A 10 9.61 -26.67 24.59
C LEU A 10 10.42 -26.95 23.31
N GLU A 11 11.40 -27.84 23.35
CA GLU A 11 12.14 -28.23 22.14
C GLU A 11 11.29 -29.05 21.18
N SER A 12 10.46 -29.96 21.70
CA SER A 12 9.56 -30.77 20.86
C SER A 12 8.50 -29.90 20.15
N THR A 13 7.98 -28.87 20.82
CA THR A 13 7.02 -27.92 20.26
C THR A 13 7.68 -27.00 19.22
N LYS A 14 8.87 -26.48 19.49
CA LYS A 14 9.67 -25.71 18.50
C LYS A 14 9.95 -26.52 17.25
N HIS A 15 10.30 -27.79 17.39
CA HIS A 15 10.57 -28.68 16.26
C HIS A 15 9.30 -28.99 15.44
N ARG A 16 8.15 -29.16 16.11
CA ARG A 16 6.84 -29.31 15.45
C ARG A 16 6.45 -28.07 14.63
N ILE A 17 6.60 -26.88 15.22
CA ILE A 17 6.30 -25.61 14.54
C ILE A 17 7.19 -25.44 13.31
N ARG A 18 8.51 -25.68 13.42
CA ARG A 18 9.44 -25.62 12.28
C ARG A 18 9.07 -26.59 11.15
N ARG A 19 8.64 -27.81 11.47
CA ARG A 19 8.18 -28.79 10.47
C ARG A 19 6.87 -28.36 9.79
N GLN A 20 5.93 -27.81 10.56
CA GLN A 20 4.66 -27.31 10.03
C GLN A 20 4.85 -26.11 9.10
N SER A 21 5.71 -25.15 9.48
CA SER A 21 6.04 -23.98 8.65
C SER A 21 6.72 -24.39 7.33
N ARG A 22 7.61 -25.39 7.35
CA ARG A 22 8.22 -25.92 6.11
C ARG A 22 7.19 -26.55 5.18
N ARG A 23 6.25 -27.36 5.69
CA ARG A 23 5.19 -27.94 4.85
C ARG A 23 4.26 -26.86 4.27
N MET A 24 3.90 -25.86 5.08
CA MET A 24 3.09 -24.72 4.64
C MET A 24 3.78 -23.93 3.51
N SER A 25 5.10 -23.70 3.63
CA SER A 25 5.88 -22.99 2.59
C SER A 25 5.98 -23.76 1.28
N ILE A 26 5.99 -25.10 1.31
CA ILE A 26 6.06 -25.94 0.10
C ILE A 26 4.69 -25.98 -0.58
N MET A 27 3.59 -26.03 0.18
CA MET A 27 2.23 -25.95 -0.37
C MET A 27 1.96 -24.60 -1.04
N LEU A 28 2.30 -23.50 -0.37
CA LEU A 28 2.13 -22.15 -0.91
C LEU A 28 2.98 -21.89 -2.16
N ARG A 29 4.12 -22.58 -2.29
CA ARG A 29 4.92 -22.56 -3.53
C ARG A 29 4.32 -23.40 -4.64
N ARG A 30 3.57 -24.47 -4.35
CA ARG A 30 2.97 -25.33 -5.38
C ARG A 30 1.74 -24.71 -6.03
N THR A 31 0.93 -23.96 -5.28
CA THR A 31 -0.26 -23.31 -5.82
C THR A 31 0.06 -22.24 -6.88
N SER A 32 1.24 -21.60 -6.81
CA SER A 32 1.63 -20.58 -7.80
C SER A 32 2.15 -21.13 -9.14
N VAL A 33 2.70 -22.34 -9.17
CA VAL A 33 3.29 -22.93 -10.41
C VAL A 33 2.27 -23.73 -11.22
N VAL A 34 1.27 -24.33 -10.55
CA VAL A 34 0.22 -25.11 -11.21
C VAL A 34 -0.64 -24.22 -12.12
N SER A 35 -0.92 -22.98 -11.71
CA SER A 35 -1.72 -22.03 -12.49
C SER A 35 -1.05 -21.61 -13.81
N ILE A 36 0.28 -21.48 -13.86
CA ILE A 36 0.99 -21.12 -15.09
C ILE A 36 1.12 -22.34 -16.01
N LYS A 37 1.37 -23.52 -15.45
CA LYS A 37 1.56 -24.74 -16.23
C LYS A 37 0.24 -25.26 -16.83
N SER A 38 -0.90 -25.09 -16.15
CA SER A 38 -2.21 -25.47 -16.69
C SER A 38 -2.61 -24.58 -17.87
N VAL A 39 -2.40 -23.27 -17.75
CA VAL A 39 -2.66 -22.30 -18.84
C VAL A 39 -1.75 -22.57 -20.03
N ALA A 40 -0.45 -22.86 -19.80
CA ALA A 40 0.47 -23.25 -20.86
C ALA A 40 0.07 -24.59 -21.53
N SER A 41 -0.50 -25.54 -20.77
CA SER A 41 -0.98 -26.81 -21.33
C SER A 41 -2.27 -26.66 -22.14
N GLU A 42 -3.17 -25.74 -21.76
CA GLU A 42 -4.37 -25.41 -22.54
C GLU A 42 -4.00 -24.74 -23.86
N LEU A 43 -3.06 -23.78 -23.85
CA LEU A 43 -2.53 -23.14 -25.06
C LEU A 43 -1.86 -24.15 -26.03
N ASN A 44 -1.17 -25.16 -25.49
CA ASN A 44 -0.57 -26.23 -26.29
C ASN A 44 -1.62 -27.11 -26.99
N SER A 45 -2.82 -27.25 -26.43
CA SER A 45 -3.88 -28.08 -27.00
C SER A 45 -4.56 -27.44 -28.22
N GLU A 46 -4.56 -26.11 -28.32
CA GLU A 46 -5.27 -25.38 -29.40
C GLU A 46 -4.38 -24.98 -30.58
N THR A 47 -3.07 -24.84 -30.43
CA THR A 47 -2.24 -24.18 -31.47
C THR A 47 -1.08 -24.98 -32.05
N GLY A 48 -0.76 -26.18 -31.56
CA GLY A 48 0.15 -27.11 -32.27
C GLY A 48 1.57 -26.60 -32.56
N TYR A 49 2.03 -25.55 -31.88
CA TYR A 49 3.41 -25.06 -32.00
C TYR A 49 4.30 -25.76 -30.98
N ASP A 50 5.28 -26.53 -31.48
CA ASP A 50 6.30 -27.18 -30.65
C ASP A 50 7.24 -26.13 -30.05
N LEU A 51 6.96 -25.73 -28.80
CA LEU A 51 7.70 -24.71 -28.05
C LEU A 51 9.02 -25.24 -27.48
N GLY A 52 9.76 -26.03 -28.26
CA GLY A 52 11.09 -26.57 -27.91
C GLY A 52 12.24 -25.55 -27.98
N LEU A 53 11.96 -24.24 -28.07
CA LEU A 53 12.96 -23.20 -28.37
C LEU A 53 12.95 -22.00 -27.42
N ILE A 54 12.35 -22.08 -26.23
CA ILE A 54 12.64 -21.06 -25.20
C ILE A 54 13.96 -21.41 -24.53
N GLU A 55 15.01 -20.97 -25.23
CA GLU A 55 16.38 -20.81 -24.82
C GLU A 55 16.50 -20.35 -23.36
N GLU A 56 17.45 -20.98 -22.67
CA GLU A 56 17.99 -20.68 -21.34
C GLU A 56 17.84 -19.19 -20.95
N VAL A 57 16.73 -18.84 -20.28
CA VAL A 57 16.64 -17.54 -19.59
C VAL A 57 17.46 -17.68 -18.32
N GLU A 58 18.74 -17.35 -18.48
CA GLU A 58 19.70 -16.90 -17.47
C GLU A 58 19.01 -16.53 -16.16
N GLU A 59 19.26 -17.35 -15.12
CA GLU A 59 18.73 -17.20 -13.76
C GLU A 59 19.35 -15.96 -13.11
N LYS A 60 18.97 -14.76 -13.57
CA LYS A 60 19.27 -13.52 -12.88
C LYS A 60 18.60 -13.62 -11.51
N PRO A 61 19.31 -13.37 -10.41
CA PRO A 61 18.77 -13.53 -9.08
C PRO A 61 17.55 -12.62 -9.02
N LEU A 62 16.37 -13.24 -9.00
CA LEU A 62 15.11 -12.54 -8.89
C LEU A 62 15.13 -11.92 -7.50
N ILE A 63 15.69 -10.70 -7.40
CA ILE A 63 15.43 -9.78 -6.31
C ILE A 63 13.93 -9.84 -6.18
N SER A 64 13.48 -10.49 -5.10
CA SER A 64 12.09 -10.82 -4.89
C SER A 64 11.36 -9.50 -4.82
N MET A 65 10.89 -9.01 -5.97
CA MET A 65 10.09 -7.80 -6.05
C MET A 65 8.99 -7.98 -5.02
N PRO A 66 8.84 -7.04 -4.07
CA PRO A 66 7.81 -7.17 -3.06
C PRO A 66 6.48 -7.42 -3.76
N PHE A 67 5.65 -8.31 -3.20
CA PHE A 67 4.39 -8.72 -3.81
C PHE A 67 3.54 -7.53 -4.30
N ILE A 68 3.62 -6.39 -3.58
CA ILE A 68 3.03 -5.08 -3.94
C ILE A 68 3.50 -4.56 -5.30
N PHE A 69 4.79 -4.63 -5.62
CA PHE A 69 5.33 -4.17 -6.91
C PHE A 69 4.93 -5.11 -8.04
N LYS A 70 4.72 -6.39 -7.74
CA LYS A 70 4.20 -7.36 -8.71
C LYS A 70 2.75 -7.06 -9.07
N ILE A 71 1.93 -6.65 -8.09
CA ILE A 71 0.54 -6.23 -8.30
C ILE A 71 0.46 -4.90 -9.05
N LEU A 72 1.27 -3.91 -8.65
CA LEU A 72 1.38 -2.61 -9.35
C LEU A 72 1.81 -2.78 -10.81
N ARG A 73 2.69 -3.75 -11.09
CA ARG A 73 3.13 -4.05 -12.46
C ARG A 73 2.02 -4.68 -13.32
N LEU A 74 1.03 -5.34 -12.73
CA LEU A 74 -0.14 -5.86 -13.45
C LEU A 74 -1.15 -4.74 -13.77
N ASN A 75 -1.22 -3.70 -12.93
CA ASN A 75 -2.02 -2.48 -13.13
C ASN A 75 -1.24 -1.38 -13.91
N SER A 76 -0.17 -1.76 -14.61
CA SER A 76 0.72 -0.83 -15.32
C SER A 76 0.10 0.01 -16.44
N PRO A 77 -1.06 -0.29 -17.07
CA PRO A 77 -1.70 0.68 -17.97
C PRO A 77 -2.29 1.91 -17.24
N GLU A 78 -2.55 1.84 -15.92
CA GLU A 78 -3.22 2.91 -15.15
C GLU A 78 -2.37 3.50 -14.00
N TRP A 79 -1.07 3.18 -13.95
CA TRP A 79 -0.16 3.63 -12.89
C TRP A 79 -0.17 5.14 -12.63
N PHE A 80 -0.49 5.94 -13.66
CA PHE A 80 -0.59 7.39 -13.56
C PHE A 80 -1.74 7.83 -12.65
N TYR A 81 -2.89 7.16 -12.72
CA TYR A 81 -4.04 7.41 -11.85
C TYR A 81 -3.68 7.06 -10.41
N LEU A 82 -3.07 5.89 -10.16
CA LEU A 82 -2.60 5.52 -8.83
C LEU A 82 -1.60 6.53 -8.26
N LEU A 83 -0.66 7.01 -9.07
CA LEU A 83 0.31 8.02 -8.65
C LEU A 83 -0.37 9.36 -8.32
N LEU A 84 -1.31 9.81 -9.16
CA LEU A 84 -2.06 11.04 -8.94
C LEU A 84 -2.89 10.96 -7.65
N GLY A 85 -3.60 9.85 -7.45
CA GLY A 85 -4.36 9.60 -6.23
C GLY A 85 -3.48 9.54 -4.98
N ALA A 86 -2.28 8.97 -5.09
CA ALA A 86 -1.30 8.94 -4.00
C ALA A 86 -0.73 10.33 -3.66
N ILE A 87 -0.41 11.16 -4.65
CA ILE A 87 0.05 12.54 -4.43
C ILE A 87 -1.05 13.37 -3.75
N SER A 88 -2.29 13.25 -4.21
CA SER A 88 -3.42 13.93 -3.57
C SER A 88 -3.68 13.42 -2.14
N SER A 89 -3.50 12.12 -1.88
CA SER A 89 -3.61 11.55 -0.54
C SER A 89 -2.52 12.08 0.39
N LEU A 90 -1.29 12.27 -0.13
CA LEU A 90 -0.19 12.85 0.63
C LEU A 90 -0.49 14.31 1.02
N ALA A 91 -1.02 15.10 0.09
CA ALA A 91 -1.44 16.47 0.36
C ALA A 91 -2.53 16.52 1.45
N LEU A 92 -3.50 15.62 1.38
CA LEU A 92 -4.53 15.47 2.40
C LEU A 92 -3.93 15.07 3.77
N GLY A 93 -2.94 14.18 3.79
CA GLY A 93 -2.21 13.83 5.03
C GLY A 93 -1.53 15.04 5.69
N GLY A 94 -1.13 16.04 4.89
CA GLY A 94 -0.58 17.31 5.36
C GLY A 94 -1.60 18.26 6.00
N VAL A 95 -2.91 18.02 5.86
CA VAL A 95 -3.96 18.88 6.42
C VAL A 95 -3.93 18.90 7.95
N MET A 96 -3.63 17.77 8.60
CA MET A 96 -3.57 17.69 10.07
C MET A 96 -2.41 18.54 10.65
N PRO A 97 -1.17 18.43 10.16
CA PRO A 97 -0.09 19.35 10.53
C PRO A 97 -0.42 20.82 10.23
N ALA A 98 -0.97 21.13 9.05
CA ALA A 98 -1.32 22.50 8.69
C ALA A 98 -2.39 23.08 9.62
N PHE A 99 -3.41 22.29 9.96
CA PHE A 99 -4.43 22.65 10.94
C PHE A 99 -3.82 22.97 12.30
N SER A 100 -2.88 22.14 12.77
CA SER A 100 -2.19 22.38 14.05
C SER A 100 -1.43 23.71 14.07
N LEU A 101 -0.74 24.07 12.99
CA LEU A 101 0.01 25.33 12.89
C LEU A 101 -0.90 26.54 12.93
N VAL A 102 -1.99 26.52 12.17
CA VAL A 102 -2.94 27.64 12.19
C VAL A 102 -3.64 27.72 13.55
N PHE A 103 -3.96 26.58 14.17
CA PHE A 103 -4.58 26.57 15.49
C PHE A 103 -3.66 27.13 16.59
N SER A 104 -2.34 26.92 16.51
CA SER A 104 -1.40 27.57 17.43
C SER A 104 -1.39 29.10 17.28
N GLU A 105 -1.53 29.62 16.07
CA GLU A 105 -1.62 31.06 15.81
C GLU A 105 -2.94 31.64 16.33
N VAL A 106 -4.05 30.87 16.33
CA VAL A 106 -5.32 31.31 16.93
C VAL A 106 -5.13 31.60 18.42
N PHE A 107 -4.44 30.71 19.15
CA PHE A 107 -4.13 30.96 20.56
C PHE A 107 -3.18 32.14 20.76
N GLY A 108 -2.25 32.37 19.84
CA GLY A 108 -1.41 33.58 19.83
C GLY A 108 -2.25 34.86 19.68
N ALA A 109 -3.20 34.88 18.75
CA ALA A 109 -4.09 36.02 18.53
C ALA A 109 -5.03 36.28 19.74
N LEU A 110 -5.41 35.24 20.47
CA LEU A 110 -6.19 35.38 21.72
C LEU A 110 -5.40 36.03 22.86
N ALA A 111 -4.06 35.98 22.82
CA ALA A 111 -3.21 36.66 23.80
C ALA A 111 -2.98 38.15 23.48
N GLU A 112 -3.41 38.62 22.31
CA GLU A 112 -3.33 40.04 21.92
C GLU A 112 -4.29 40.90 22.76
N THR A 113 -3.78 42.03 23.25
CA THR A 113 -4.54 42.94 24.14
C THR A 113 -5.36 43.98 23.37
N ASP A 114 -4.96 44.30 22.14
CA ASP A 114 -5.66 45.24 21.26
C ASP A 114 -6.75 44.52 20.44
N LEU A 115 -8.01 44.79 20.77
CA LEU A 115 -9.18 44.17 20.14
C LEU A 115 -9.22 44.37 18.62
N ASN A 116 -8.79 45.53 18.12
CA ASN A 116 -8.83 45.81 16.67
C ASN A 116 -7.82 44.94 15.92
N LYS A 117 -6.65 44.69 16.52
CA LYS A 117 -5.62 43.82 15.94
C LYS A 117 -6.00 42.36 16.06
N GLN A 118 -6.57 41.97 17.19
CA GLN A 118 -7.08 40.61 17.40
C GLN A 118 -8.13 40.22 16.35
N GLU A 119 -9.14 41.06 16.11
CA GLU A 119 -10.16 40.76 15.09
C GLU A 119 -9.56 40.65 13.68
N ALA A 120 -8.59 41.50 13.33
CA ALA A 120 -7.92 41.44 12.04
C ALA A 120 -7.10 40.15 11.86
N GLN A 121 -6.40 39.71 12.91
CA GLN A 121 -5.64 38.45 12.91
C GLN A 121 -6.57 37.24 12.80
N ILE A 122 -7.60 37.16 13.64
CA ILE A 122 -8.57 36.05 13.63
C ILE A 122 -9.29 35.96 12.29
N ARG A 123 -9.67 37.10 11.69
CA ARG A 123 -10.28 37.14 10.35
C ARG A 123 -9.35 36.56 9.30
N THR A 124 -8.06 36.91 9.35
CA THR A 124 -7.05 36.37 8.43
C THR A 124 -6.88 34.86 8.62
N LEU A 125 -6.74 34.38 9.85
CA LEU A 125 -6.63 32.95 10.17
C LEU A 125 -7.87 32.16 9.75
N THR A 126 -9.06 32.75 9.86
CA THR A 126 -10.32 32.14 9.41
C THR A 126 -10.30 31.88 7.90
N TYR A 127 -9.83 32.84 7.10
CA TYR A 127 -9.70 32.65 5.66
C TYR A 127 -8.65 31.60 5.31
N VAL A 128 -7.52 31.55 6.03
CA VAL A 128 -6.49 30.53 5.85
C VAL A 128 -7.03 29.13 6.17
N MET A 129 -7.72 28.96 7.29
CA MET A 129 -8.38 27.70 7.66
C MET A 129 -9.39 27.24 6.61
N PHE A 130 -10.20 28.17 6.09
CA PHE A 130 -11.15 27.87 5.04
C PHE A 130 -10.46 27.38 3.76
N LEU A 131 -9.38 28.03 3.34
CA LEU A 131 -8.62 27.61 2.15
C LEU A 131 -7.95 26.24 2.33
N VAL A 132 -7.37 25.96 3.50
CA VAL A 132 -6.79 24.65 3.81
C VAL A 132 -7.86 23.56 3.78
N GLY A 133 -9.04 23.81 4.36
CA GLY A 133 -10.17 22.88 4.32
C GLY A 133 -10.68 22.63 2.91
N LEU A 134 -10.81 23.68 2.10
CA LEU A 134 -11.25 23.58 0.70
C LEU A 134 -10.24 22.78 -0.16
N ALA A 135 -8.95 23.07 -0.01
CA ALA A 135 -7.89 22.31 -0.69
C ALA A 135 -7.85 20.83 -0.24
N GLY A 136 -8.07 20.58 1.05
CA GLY A 136 -8.20 19.23 1.60
C GLY A 136 -9.39 18.48 1.02
N ALA A 137 -10.57 19.11 0.95
CA ALA A 137 -11.77 18.51 0.37
C ALA A 137 -11.57 18.14 -1.11
N ILE A 138 -10.98 19.04 -1.90
CA ILE A 138 -10.66 18.77 -3.32
C ILE A 138 -9.69 17.60 -3.42
N SER A 139 -8.61 17.60 -2.64
CA SER A 139 -7.60 16.53 -2.63
C SER A 139 -8.21 15.18 -2.23
N GLN A 140 -9.11 15.17 -1.25
CA GLN A 140 -9.83 13.98 -0.80
C GLN A 140 -10.71 13.41 -1.91
N ILE A 141 -11.47 14.26 -2.62
CA ILE A 141 -12.35 13.81 -3.71
C ILE A 141 -11.52 13.20 -4.85
N ILE A 142 -10.45 13.88 -5.28
CA ILE A 142 -9.57 13.39 -6.34
C ILE A 142 -8.96 12.04 -5.93
N SER A 143 -8.32 11.99 -4.77
CA SER A 143 -7.71 10.76 -4.27
C SER A 143 -8.73 9.62 -4.15
N SER A 144 -9.94 9.90 -3.65
CA SER A 144 -11.00 8.92 -3.50
C SER A 144 -11.49 8.36 -4.82
N VAL A 145 -11.76 9.22 -5.82
CA VAL A 145 -12.27 8.77 -7.13
C VAL A 145 -11.19 7.98 -7.88
N THR A 146 -9.95 8.48 -7.85
CA THR A 146 -8.86 7.85 -8.59
C THR A 146 -8.43 6.51 -7.99
N LEU A 147 -8.39 6.39 -6.66
CA LEU A 147 -8.12 5.11 -5.99
C LEU A 147 -9.28 4.13 -6.12
N ALA A 148 -10.53 4.60 -6.11
CA ALA A 148 -11.69 3.74 -6.36
C ALA A 148 -11.66 3.16 -7.78
N LYS A 149 -11.39 4.00 -8.79
CA LYS A 149 -11.26 3.57 -10.19
C LYS A 149 -10.16 2.53 -10.39
N ALA A 150 -8.96 2.79 -9.85
CA ALA A 150 -7.86 1.85 -9.95
C ALA A 150 -8.13 0.53 -9.20
N GLY A 151 -9.00 0.54 -8.18
CA GLY A 151 -9.44 -0.66 -7.48
C GLY A 151 -10.45 -1.50 -8.27
N GLU A 152 -11.35 -0.85 -9.02
CA GLU A 152 -12.31 -1.51 -9.91
C GLU A 152 -11.58 -2.28 -11.04
N GLU A 153 -10.59 -1.65 -11.67
CA GLU A 153 -9.83 -2.21 -12.80
C GLU A 153 -8.96 -3.42 -12.42
N LEU A 154 -8.65 -3.63 -11.14
CA LEU A 154 -7.90 -4.80 -10.69
C LEU A 154 -8.79 -6.05 -10.52
N THR A 155 -10.11 -5.86 -10.48
CA THR A 155 -11.07 -6.93 -10.17
C THR A 155 -11.79 -7.46 -11.41
N MET A 156 -11.97 -6.64 -12.45
CA MET A 156 -12.54 -7.05 -13.74
C MET A 156 -11.45 -7.34 -14.77
#